data_AF-A0A2H9RBY1-F1
#
_entry.id   AF-A0A2H9RBY1-F1
#
_cell.length_a   1.000
_cell.length_b   1.000
_cell.length_c   1.000
_cell.angle_alpha   90.00
_cell.angle_beta   90.00
_cell.angle_gamma   90.00
#
_symmetry.space_group_name_H-M   'P 1'
#
loop_
_entity.id
_entity.type
_entity.pdbx_description
1 polymer ?
#
loop_
_entity_poly.entity_id
_entity_poly.type
_entity_poly.pdbx_seq_one_letter_code
_entity_poly.pdbx_strand_id
1 'polypeptide(L)'
;MELLVAYRDDPAGYNMAKFLSQEMKKEGEIYQGKYYDLVIISTPAISSDWLEEKYDYDGFIFLSKHAAESGVLALTCHNTGNFSEAKFGGNDRQIAIPHPYVQKTYLQTLWKNKS
;
A
#
# COMPACT_ATOMS: atom_id res chain seq x y z
N MET A 1 -15.02 2.69 -1.01
CA MET A 1 -14.28 1.65 -0.25
C MET A 1 -12.79 1.80 -0.59
N GLU A 2 -11.87 1.35 0.27
CA GLU A 2 -10.42 1.41 0.02
C GLU A 2 -9.93 0.15 -0.72
N LEU A 3 -8.91 0.30 -1.58
CA LEU A 3 -8.23 -0.82 -2.23
C LEU A 3 -6.83 -1.04 -1.64
N LEU A 4 -6.58 -2.22 -1.09
CA LEU A 4 -5.24 -2.63 -0.70
C LEU A 4 -4.47 -3.11 -1.93
N VAL A 5 -3.24 -2.64 -2.10
CA VAL A 5 -2.40 -2.96 -3.27
C VAL A 5 -1.09 -3.59 -2.79
N ALA A 6 -0.78 -4.77 -3.28
CA ALA A 6 0.49 -5.44 -2.99
C ALA A 6 1.22 -5.81 -4.28
N TYR A 7 2.53 -5.58 -4.32
CA TYR A 7 3.37 -6.09 -5.40
C TYR A 7 3.79 -7.54 -5.12
N ARG A 8 3.53 -8.45 -6.06
CA ARG A 8 3.81 -9.89 -5.93
C ARG A 8 5.26 -10.19 -5.54
N ASP A 9 6.23 -9.44 -6.04
CA ASP A 9 7.65 -9.71 -5.80
C ASP A 9 8.23 -8.85 -4.65
N ASP A 10 7.38 -8.09 -3.94
CA ASP A 10 7.69 -7.52 -2.63
C ASP A 10 7.39 -8.55 -1.53
N PRO A 11 8.40 -9.15 -0.87
CA PRO A 11 8.18 -10.22 0.10
C PRO A 11 7.34 -9.79 1.30
N ALA A 12 7.46 -8.54 1.78
CA ALA A 12 6.67 -8.07 2.91
C ALA A 12 5.23 -7.78 2.48
N GLY A 13 5.08 -7.05 1.36
CA GLY A 13 3.78 -6.75 0.77
C GLY A 13 2.97 -7.99 0.44
N TYR A 14 3.60 -8.94 -0.25
CA TYR A 14 2.96 -10.18 -0.67
C TYR A 14 2.63 -11.11 0.52
N ASN A 15 3.47 -11.14 1.56
CA ASN A 15 3.15 -11.88 2.79
C ASN A 15 1.91 -11.32 3.50
N MET A 16 1.83 -10.00 3.66
CA MET A 16 0.63 -9.34 4.23
C MET A 16 -0.60 -9.62 3.36
N ALA A 17 -0.48 -9.49 2.04
CA ALA A 17 -1.58 -9.73 1.11
C ALA A 17 -2.09 -11.17 1.19
N LYS A 18 -1.20 -12.16 1.21
CA LYS A 18 -1.58 -13.56 1.37
C LYS A 18 -2.36 -13.78 2.65
N PHE A 19 -1.88 -13.29 3.78
CA PHE A 19 -2.56 -13.41 5.07
C PHE A 19 -3.97 -12.81 5.04
N LEU A 20 -4.12 -11.59 4.53
CA LEU A 20 -5.42 -10.90 4.47
C LEU A 20 -6.39 -11.57 3.49
N SER A 21 -5.88 -12.12 2.38
CA SER A 21 -6.69 -12.71 1.31
C SER A 21 -7.29 -14.09 1.64
N GLN A 22 -6.89 -14.73 2.74
CA GLN A 22 -7.32 -16.11 3.08
C GLN A 22 -8.84 -16.24 3.21
N GLU A 23 -9.49 -15.22 3.75
CA GLU A 23 -10.94 -15.19 4.00
C GLU A 23 -11.71 -14.39 2.94
N MET A 24 -11.05 -13.97 1.85
CA MET A 24 -11.62 -13.12 0.81
C MET A 24 -12.08 -13.93 -0.41
N LYS A 25 -13.14 -13.46 -1.08
CA LYS A 25 -13.61 -14.08 -2.32
C LYS A 25 -12.82 -13.51 -3.50
N LYS A 26 -12.16 -14.35 -4.29
CA LYS A 26 -11.46 -13.90 -5.49
C LYS A 26 -12.41 -13.82 -6.68
N GLU A 27 -12.53 -12.63 -7.27
CA GLU A 27 -13.29 -12.34 -8.49
C GLU A 27 -12.35 -11.68 -9.52
N GLY A 28 -11.98 -12.45 -10.55
CA GLY A 28 -10.97 -12.00 -11.51
C GLY A 28 -9.62 -11.73 -10.84
N GLU A 29 -9.18 -10.47 -10.88
CA GLU A 29 -7.92 -10.02 -10.27
C GLU A 29 -8.08 -9.44 -8.86
N ILE A 30 -9.33 -9.22 -8.41
CA ILE A 30 -9.64 -8.58 -7.13
C ILE A 30 -10.05 -9.64 -6.11
N TYR A 31 -9.49 -9.54 -4.91
CA TYR A 31 -9.98 -10.21 -3.72
C TYR A 31 -10.98 -9.28 -3.06
N GLN A 32 -12.25 -9.68 -3.01
CA GLN A 32 -13.34 -8.89 -2.46
C GLN A 32 -13.51 -9.16 -0.96
N GLY A 33 -13.60 -8.09 -0.19
CA GLY A 33 -13.77 -8.13 1.25
C GLY A 33 -14.97 -7.30 1.73
N LYS A 34 -15.28 -7.43 3.02
CA LYS A 34 -16.38 -6.66 3.64
C LYS A 34 -16.03 -5.19 3.87
N TYR A 35 -14.77 -4.90 4.16
CA TYR A 35 -14.31 -3.56 4.59
C TYR A 35 -13.35 -2.91 3.60
N TYR A 36 -12.64 -3.72 2.83
CA TYR A 36 -11.67 -3.32 1.83
C TYR A 36 -11.57 -4.44 0.79
N ASP A 37 -11.15 -4.06 -0.41
CA ASP A 37 -10.73 -5.02 -1.42
C ASP A 37 -9.22 -5.08 -1.48
N LEU A 38 -8.69 -6.11 -2.14
CA LEU A 38 -7.26 -6.31 -2.30
C LEU A 38 -6.92 -6.74 -3.72
N VAL A 39 -5.87 -6.15 -4.28
CA VAL A 39 -5.28 -6.55 -5.56
C VAL A 39 -3.79 -6.85 -5.40
N ILE A 40 -3.34 -7.91 -6.08
CA ILE A 40 -1.92 -8.26 -6.15
C ILE A 40 -1.44 -7.98 -7.55
N ILE A 41 -0.60 -6.95 -7.70
CA ILE A 41 -0.08 -6.50 -8.99
C ILE A 41 1.26 -7.19 -9.32
N SER A 42 1.58 -7.25 -10.61
CA SER A 42 2.83 -7.82 -11.13
C SER A 42 3.93 -6.80 -11.38
N THR A 43 3.65 -5.52 -11.15
CA THR A 43 4.60 -4.41 -11.33
C THR A 43 4.91 -3.75 -9.97
N PRO A 44 6.08 -3.09 -9.82
CA PRO A 44 6.41 -2.39 -8.59
C PRO A 44 5.38 -1.31 -8.22
N ALA A 45 4.97 -1.29 -6.95
CA ALA A 45 4.02 -0.32 -6.40
C ALA A 45 4.42 1.13 -6.66
N ILE A 46 5.72 1.43 -6.62
CA ILE A 46 6.29 2.77 -6.86
C ILE A 46 6.07 3.30 -8.29
N SER A 47 5.75 2.43 -9.25
CA SER A 47 5.54 2.77 -10.66
C SER A 47 4.10 2.47 -11.09
N SER A 48 3.16 2.61 -10.15
CA SER A 48 1.75 2.22 -10.32
C SER A 48 0.80 3.39 -10.49
N ASP A 49 1.25 4.46 -11.17
CA ASP A 49 0.43 5.65 -11.46
C ASP A 49 -0.85 5.32 -12.26
N TRP A 50 -0.86 4.19 -12.97
CA TRP A 50 -2.01 3.68 -13.75
C TRP A 50 -3.17 3.14 -12.89
N LEU A 51 -2.99 2.98 -11.57
CA LEU A 51 -4.02 2.37 -10.71
C LEU A 51 -5.31 3.18 -10.69
N GLU A 52 -5.21 4.50 -10.65
CA GLU A 52 -6.36 5.41 -10.62
C GLU A 52 -7.16 5.40 -11.93
N GLU A 53 -6.52 5.06 -13.06
CA GLU A 53 -7.21 4.93 -14.35
C GLU A 53 -7.98 3.61 -14.46
N LYS A 54 -7.51 2.57 -13.75
CA LYS A 54 -8.07 1.21 -13.83
C LYS A 54 -9.12 0.92 -12.75
N TYR A 55 -8.93 1.44 -11.54
CA TYR A 55 -9.74 1.10 -10.37
C TYR A 55 -10.38 2.34 -9.75
N ASP A 56 -11.69 2.30 -9.57
CA ASP A 56 -12.49 3.36 -8.97
C ASP A 56 -12.77 3.06 -7.48
N TYR A 57 -11.91 3.58 -6.60
CA TYR A 57 -11.97 3.40 -5.14
C TYR A 57 -11.75 4.74 -4.43
N ASP A 58 -12.14 4.83 -3.16
CA ASP A 58 -11.99 6.05 -2.35
C ASP A 58 -10.50 6.37 -2.07
N GLY A 59 -9.64 5.36 -2.17
CA GLY A 59 -8.20 5.46 -2.00
C GLY A 59 -7.48 4.13 -2.07
N PHE A 60 -6.16 4.21 -1.99
CA PHE A 60 -5.24 3.10 -2.16
C PHE A 60 -4.32 2.97 -0.95
N ILE A 61 -4.22 1.75 -0.40
CA ILE A 61 -3.32 1.42 0.71
C ILE A 61 -2.28 0.42 0.21
N PHE A 62 -1.04 0.87 0.06
CA PHE A 62 0.05 0.03 -0.42
C PHE A 62 0.64 -0.82 0.70
N LEU A 63 0.62 -2.14 0.49
CA LEU A 63 1.32 -3.12 1.31
C LEU A 63 2.72 -3.32 0.72
N SER A 64 3.74 -2.80 1.40
CA SER A 64 5.11 -2.84 0.87
C SER A 64 6.17 -2.94 1.96
N LYS A 65 7.35 -3.43 1.58
CA LYS A 65 8.57 -3.37 2.39
C LYS A 65 9.09 -1.94 2.45
N HIS A 66 9.73 -1.63 3.57
CA HIS A 66 10.66 -0.51 3.64
C HIS A 66 12.09 -1.06 3.61
N ALA A 67 12.97 -0.46 2.81
CA ALA A 67 14.38 -0.82 2.73
C ALA A 67 15.22 0.38 3.12
N ALA A 68 16.00 0.25 4.20
CA ALA A 68 16.89 1.28 4.71
C ALA A 68 18.27 0.70 4.99
N GLU A 69 19.32 1.47 4.69
CA GLU A 69 20.72 1.08 4.93
C GLU A 69 21.02 0.80 6.41
N SER A 70 20.29 1.48 7.31
CA SER A 70 20.41 1.33 8.76
C SER A 70 20.10 -0.08 9.28
N GLY A 71 19.35 -0.89 8.52
CA GLY A 71 18.93 -2.23 8.92
C GLY A 71 17.98 -2.28 10.12
N VAL A 72 17.47 -1.13 10.57
CA VAL A 72 16.57 -1.04 11.73
C VAL A 72 15.22 -1.67 11.39
N LEU A 73 14.77 -2.59 12.26
CA LEU A 73 13.43 -3.16 12.16
C LEU A 73 12.39 -2.11 12.51
N ALA A 74 11.48 -1.85 11.58
CA ALA A 74 10.44 -0.84 11.75
C ALA A 74 9.14 -1.23 11.04
N LEU A 75 8.01 -0.83 11.63
CA LEU A 75 6.72 -0.75 10.98
C LEU A 75 6.45 0.74 10.72
N THR A 76 6.27 1.10 9.45
CA THR A 76 6.22 2.50 9.02
C THR A 76 4.96 2.77 8.21
N CYS A 77 4.64 4.06 8.05
CA CYS A 77 3.55 4.52 7.21
C CYS A 77 3.91 5.92 6.69
N HIS A 78 3.65 6.18 5.41
CA HIS A 78 3.86 7.48 4.79
C HIS A 78 2.93 7.67 3.59
N ASN A 79 2.80 8.90 3.11
CA ASN A 79 2.20 9.20 1.80
C ASN A 79 3.30 9.17 0.72
N THR A 80 2.93 8.88 -0.51
CA THR A 80 3.84 8.99 -1.67
C THR A 80 3.90 10.42 -2.18
N GLY A 81 5.00 10.76 -2.87
CA GLY A 81 5.19 12.08 -3.46
C GLY A 81 6.65 12.49 -3.54
N ASN A 82 6.93 13.38 -4.49
CA ASN A 82 8.25 13.97 -4.72
C ASN A 82 8.18 15.48 -4.46
N PHE A 83 9.00 16.00 -3.54
CA PHE A 83 9.14 17.44 -3.33
C PHE A 83 9.98 18.13 -4.41
N SER A 84 10.81 17.38 -5.12
CA SER A 84 11.63 17.85 -6.24
C SER A 84 11.64 16.84 -7.38
N GLU A 85 12.77 16.19 -7.66
CA GLU A 85 12.97 15.22 -8.74
C GLU A 85 12.45 13.83 -8.34
N ALA A 86 11.71 13.20 -9.25
CA ALA A 86 11.18 11.85 -9.12
C ALA A 86 12.22 10.77 -9.47
N LYS A 87 13.04 10.39 -8.48
CA LYS A 87 14.09 9.37 -8.67
C LYS A 87 13.61 7.92 -8.61
N PHE A 88 12.43 7.69 -8.01
CA PHE A 88 11.93 6.36 -7.69
C PHE A 88 10.45 6.19 -8.05
N GLY A 89 10.00 6.82 -9.14
CA GLY A 89 8.61 6.78 -9.61
C GLY A 89 7.80 8.05 -9.29
N GLY A 90 6.61 8.15 -9.90
CA GLY A 90 5.77 9.35 -9.89
C GLY A 90 6.35 10.51 -10.72
N ASN A 91 5.83 11.71 -10.49
CA ASN A 91 6.23 12.93 -11.20
C ASN A 91 7.01 13.91 -10.31
N ASP A 92 7.80 14.78 -10.95
CA ASP A 92 8.50 15.87 -10.27
C ASP A 92 7.52 16.82 -9.57
N ARG A 93 7.85 17.22 -8.34
CA ARG A 93 7.09 18.21 -7.55
C ARG A 93 5.61 17.86 -7.39
N GLN A 94 5.26 16.58 -7.37
CA GLN A 94 3.91 16.08 -7.20
C GLN A 94 3.80 15.26 -5.91
N ILE A 95 2.73 15.48 -5.15
CA ILE A 95 2.39 14.69 -3.95
C ILE A 95 1.09 13.94 -4.17
N ALA A 96 0.98 12.72 -3.64
CA ALA A 96 -0.28 12.01 -3.61
C ALA A 96 -1.24 12.63 -2.58
N ILE A 97 -2.54 12.43 -2.80
CA ILE A 97 -3.56 12.86 -1.84
C ILE A 97 -3.45 11.98 -0.58
N PRO A 98 -3.19 12.57 0.60
CA PRO A 98 -2.98 11.77 1.80
C PRO A 98 -4.30 11.27 2.38
N HIS A 99 -4.23 10.18 3.17
CA HIS A 99 -5.32 9.70 4.03
C HIS A 99 -4.94 9.88 5.52
N PRO A 100 -4.91 11.12 6.08
CA PRO A 100 -4.32 11.38 7.39
C PRO A 100 -4.99 10.62 8.53
N TYR A 101 -6.31 10.43 8.46
CA TYR A 101 -7.07 9.69 9.47
C TYR A 101 -6.66 8.21 9.53
N VAL A 102 -6.46 7.58 8.36
CA VAL A 102 -6.00 6.18 8.26
C VAL A 102 -4.60 6.05 8.84
N GLN A 103 -3.67 6.95 8.47
CA GLN A 103 -2.30 6.92 8.99
C GLN A 103 -2.24 7.07 10.51
N LYS A 104 -2.99 8.03 11.06
CA LYS A 104 -3.07 8.22 12.52
C LYS A 104 -3.61 6.98 13.21
N THR A 105 -4.72 6.43 12.72
CA THR A 105 -5.38 5.26 13.31
C THR A 105 -4.47 4.02 13.23
N TYR A 106 -3.77 3.84 12.11
CA TYR A 106 -2.80 2.78 11.91
C TYR A 106 -1.67 2.86 12.95
N LEU A 107 -1.01 4.01 13.08
CA LEU A 107 0.08 4.19 14.04
C LEU A 107 -0.37 4.00 15.50
N GLN A 108 -1.57 4.50 15.85
CA GLN A 108 -2.14 4.26 17.18
C GLN A 108 -2.43 2.78 17.43
N THR A 109 -2.91 2.06 16.41
CA THR A 109 -3.19 0.62 16.51
C THR A 109 -1.91 -0.19 16.63
N LEU A 110 -0.87 0.13 15.85
CA LEU A 110 0.45 -0.46 16.01
C LEU A 110 0.99 -0.27 17.43
N TRP A 111 0.92 0.96 17.95
CA TRP A 111 1.41 1.26 19.29
C TRP A 111 0.67 0.49 20.39
N LYS A 112 -0.64 0.27 20.23
CA LYS A 112 -1.45 -0.54 21.17
C LYS A 112 -1.11 -2.03 21.11
N ASN A 113 -0.70 -2.52 19.95
CA ASN A 113 -0.41 -3.94 19.71
C ASN A 113 1.10 -4.28 19.72
N LYS A 114 1.97 -3.33 20.10
CA LYS A 114 3.39 -3.64 20.31
C LYS A 114 3.52 -4.61 21.49
N SER A 115 4.10 -5.78 21.23
CA SER A 115 4.43 -6.80 22.23
C SER A 115 5.76 -6.47 22.90
#